data_AF-A0ABD6FHN8-F1
#
_entry.id   AF-A0ABD6FHN8-F1
#
_cell.length_a   1.000
_cell.length_b   1.000
_cell.length_c   1.000
_cell.angle_alpha   90.00
_cell.angle_beta   90.00
_cell.angle_gamma   90.00
#
_symmetry.space_group_name_H-M   'P 1'
#
loop_
_entity.id
_entity.type
_entity.pdbx_description
1 polymer ?
#
loop_
_entity_poly.entity_id
_entity_poly.type
_entity_poly.pdbx_seq_one_letter_code
_entity_poly.pdbx_strand_id
1 'polypeptide(L)'
;MLPVGVATGIGSMPGTDAAEACAVVLGELTGLPHLPELPDRGLGADLIGRSAAMLVDIPVEYVPSGYRVTARPGSDHRRGVDLLRWDMDAMQEAVEKAGEAPKVIKTQVAGPWTLAAGIELPRGHRVLTDHGAVRDVTESLVEGVRAHVAELSKRTGAQVIVQLDEPTLPA
;
A
#
# COMPACT_ATOMS: atom_id res chain seq x y z
N MET A 1 -1.84 -24.28 -4.43
CA MET A 1 -2.21 -24.38 -3.00
C MET A 1 -0.95 -24.13 -2.19
N LEU A 2 -0.99 -23.23 -1.22
CA LEU A 2 0.15 -22.96 -0.33
C LEU A 2 0.51 -24.22 0.48
N PRO A 3 1.81 -24.48 0.77
CA PRO A 3 2.18 -25.59 1.64
C PRO A 3 1.60 -25.44 3.06
N VAL A 4 1.56 -26.55 3.82
CA VAL A 4 1.15 -26.52 5.23
C VAL A 4 2.24 -25.80 6.04
N GLY A 5 1.85 -24.79 6.84
CA GLY A 5 2.78 -24.07 7.72
C GLY A 5 3.67 -23.04 7.01
N VAL A 6 3.09 -22.23 6.12
CA VAL A 6 3.83 -21.16 5.41
C VAL A 6 4.06 -19.94 6.29
N ALA A 7 5.30 -19.46 6.34
CA ALA A 7 5.67 -18.20 6.98
C ALA A 7 5.46 -17.01 6.04
N THR A 8 5.06 -15.86 6.61
CA THR A 8 5.01 -14.56 5.92
C THR A 8 5.24 -13.43 6.94
N GLY A 9 5.55 -12.22 6.47
CA GLY A 9 5.67 -11.03 7.31
C GLY A 9 4.33 -10.29 7.45
N ILE A 10 4.21 -9.35 8.39
CA ILE A 10 2.99 -8.53 8.53
C ILE A 10 2.90 -7.47 7.42
N GLY A 11 4.02 -6.89 7.00
CA GLY A 11 4.07 -5.93 5.90
C GLY A 11 5.26 -4.96 6.02
N SER A 12 5.31 -4.26 7.16
CA SER A 12 6.35 -3.26 7.41
C SER A 12 7.73 -3.86 7.68
N MET A 13 8.76 -3.24 7.12
CA MET A 13 10.17 -3.53 7.33
C MET A 13 10.92 -2.26 7.77
N PRO A 14 11.97 -2.36 8.59
CA PRO A 14 12.80 -1.22 8.96
C PRO A 14 13.65 -0.74 7.77
N GLY A 15 14.07 0.51 7.81
CA GLY A 15 14.99 1.07 6.83
C GLY A 15 14.31 1.73 5.62
N THR A 16 15.12 2.15 4.65
CA THR A 16 14.68 3.03 3.56
C THR A 16 15.01 2.52 2.15
N ASP A 17 15.74 1.41 2.05
CA ASP A 17 16.11 0.81 0.77
C ASP A 17 15.08 -0.25 0.35
N ALA A 18 14.29 0.08 -0.67
CA ALA A 18 13.26 -0.82 -1.21
C ALA A 18 13.85 -2.06 -1.90
N ALA A 19 15.00 -1.93 -2.56
CA ALA A 19 15.63 -3.04 -3.28
C ALA A 19 16.20 -4.06 -2.29
N GLU A 20 16.88 -3.58 -1.23
CA GLU A 20 17.36 -4.44 -0.15
C GLU A 20 16.19 -5.15 0.55
N ALA A 21 15.14 -4.42 0.92
CA ALA A 21 13.96 -5.00 1.58
C ALA A 21 13.27 -6.07 0.72
N CYS A 22 13.10 -5.83 -0.58
CA CYS A 22 12.51 -6.82 -1.49
C CYS A 22 13.39 -8.07 -1.65
N ALA A 23 14.71 -7.89 -1.74
CA ALA A 23 15.66 -9.00 -1.83
C ALA A 23 15.63 -9.87 -0.56
N VAL A 24 15.58 -9.26 0.63
CA VAL A 24 15.44 -9.98 1.90
C VAL A 24 14.12 -10.74 1.95
N VAL A 25 13.00 -10.11 1.62
CA VAL A 25 11.70 -10.78 1.68
C VAL A 25 11.60 -11.95 0.70
N LEU A 26 12.10 -11.82 -0.52
CA LEU A 26 12.12 -12.92 -1.48
C LEU A 26 13.07 -14.06 -1.08
N GLY A 27 14.22 -13.72 -0.49
CA GLY A 27 15.21 -14.70 -0.03
C GLY A 27 14.74 -15.49 1.19
N GLU A 28 14.09 -14.85 2.14
CA GLU A 28 13.72 -15.46 3.43
C GLU A 28 12.30 -16.07 3.41
N LEU A 29 11.35 -15.52 2.64
CA LEU A 29 9.95 -15.92 2.64
C LEU A 29 9.55 -16.62 1.33
N THR A 30 10.15 -17.77 1.05
CA THR A 30 9.97 -18.51 -0.22
C THR A 30 8.55 -19.01 -0.49
N GLY A 31 7.71 -19.17 0.55
CA GLY A 31 6.34 -19.65 0.42
C GLY A 31 5.29 -18.56 0.15
N LEU A 32 5.38 -17.44 0.87
CA LEU A 32 4.46 -16.31 0.77
C LEU A 32 5.23 -15.00 1.02
N PRO A 33 6.06 -14.57 0.06
CA PRO A 33 6.73 -13.27 0.13
C PRO A 33 5.69 -12.16 0.06
N HIS A 34 6.05 -10.97 0.54
CA HIS A 34 5.18 -9.80 0.52
C HIS A 34 5.89 -8.59 -0.08
N LEU A 35 5.12 -7.66 -0.64
CA LEU A 35 5.64 -6.35 -1.03
C LEU A 35 5.93 -5.55 0.26
N PRO A 36 7.18 -5.21 0.59
CA PRO A 36 7.49 -4.54 1.85
C PRO A 36 6.91 -3.13 1.91
N GLU A 37 6.49 -2.72 3.11
CA GLU A 37 6.22 -1.32 3.44
C GLU A 37 7.39 -0.73 4.21
N LEU A 38 7.86 0.45 3.79
CA LEU A 38 9.03 1.12 4.37
C LEU A 38 8.65 2.49 4.92
N PRO A 39 7.98 2.54 6.09
CA PRO A 39 7.51 3.79 6.68
C PRO A 39 8.63 4.77 7.04
N ASP A 40 9.87 4.29 7.27
CA ASP A 40 11.02 5.15 7.59
C ASP A 40 11.43 6.08 6.42
N ARG A 41 10.90 5.86 5.20
CA ARG A 41 11.05 6.81 4.07
C ARG A 41 10.20 8.08 4.23
N GLY A 42 9.42 8.14 5.31
CA GLY A 42 8.64 9.28 5.72
C GLY A 42 7.23 9.30 5.13
N LEU A 43 6.63 10.48 5.16
CA LEU A 43 5.24 10.70 4.75
C LEU A 43 5.00 10.24 3.31
N GLY A 44 3.87 9.57 3.11
CA GLY A 44 3.51 8.87 1.88
C GLY A 44 3.96 7.41 1.84
N ALA A 45 4.95 7.00 2.65
CA ALA A 45 5.42 5.61 2.70
C ALA A 45 4.81 4.79 3.85
N ASP A 46 4.15 5.44 4.82
CA ASP A 46 3.38 4.78 5.86
C ASP A 46 2.07 4.17 5.32
N LEU A 47 1.41 3.35 6.15
CA LEU A 47 0.18 2.63 5.82
C LEU A 47 -0.91 3.52 5.20
N ILE A 48 -1.13 4.72 5.78
CA ILE A 48 -2.19 5.63 5.32
C ILE A 48 -1.76 6.31 4.03
N GLY A 49 -0.55 6.85 3.98
CA GLY A 49 -0.02 7.57 2.81
C GLY A 49 0.07 6.68 1.57
N ARG A 50 0.57 5.47 1.74
CA ARG A 50 0.68 4.48 0.67
C ARG A 50 -0.69 4.09 0.12
N SER A 51 -1.64 3.82 1.01
CA SER A 51 -3.01 3.44 0.61
C SER A 51 -3.74 4.62 -0.02
N ALA A 52 -3.52 5.83 0.48
CA ALA A 52 -4.07 7.06 -0.11
C ALA A 52 -3.50 7.34 -1.52
N ALA A 53 -2.26 6.93 -1.79
CA ALA A 53 -1.67 7.02 -3.13
C ALA A 53 -2.33 6.06 -4.15
N MET A 54 -3.12 5.08 -3.69
CA MET A 54 -3.92 4.21 -4.56
C MET A 54 -5.27 4.82 -4.92
N LEU A 55 -5.73 5.85 -4.21
CA LEU A 55 -7.04 6.45 -4.46
C LEU A 55 -7.10 7.08 -5.86
N VAL A 56 -8.09 6.67 -6.64
CA VAL A 56 -8.41 7.20 -7.96
C VAL A 56 -9.24 8.48 -7.80
N ASP A 57 -8.84 9.55 -8.50
CA ASP A 57 -9.50 10.86 -8.54
C ASP A 57 -9.71 11.56 -7.17
N ILE A 58 -9.08 11.08 -6.11
CA ILE A 58 -9.09 11.68 -4.76
C ILE A 58 -7.65 11.99 -4.34
N PRO A 59 -7.08 13.13 -4.77
CA PRO A 59 -5.73 13.49 -4.37
C PRO A 59 -5.67 13.85 -2.89
N VAL A 60 -4.53 13.55 -2.26
CA VAL A 60 -4.25 13.86 -0.85
C VAL A 60 -3.00 14.72 -0.70
N GLU A 61 -3.00 15.60 0.28
CA GLU A 61 -1.85 16.40 0.70
C GLU A 61 -1.46 16.08 2.14
N TYR A 62 -0.21 16.40 2.49
CA TYR A 62 0.24 16.32 3.87
C TYR A 62 -0.06 17.63 4.59
N VAL A 63 -0.63 17.50 5.78
CA VAL A 63 -0.91 18.60 6.71
C VAL A 63 -0.36 18.22 8.08
N PRO A 64 -0.14 19.18 9.01
CA PRO A 64 0.41 18.86 10.33
C PRO A 64 -0.36 17.78 11.12
N SER A 65 -1.66 17.62 10.84
CA SER A 65 -2.54 16.63 11.46
C SER A 65 -2.62 15.28 10.73
N GLY A 66 -1.87 15.10 9.63
CA GLY A 66 -1.79 13.87 8.84
C GLY A 66 -2.09 14.09 7.36
N TYR A 67 -3.00 13.28 6.81
CA TYR A 67 -3.39 13.33 5.41
C TYR A 67 -4.73 14.05 5.23
N ARG A 68 -4.86 14.86 4.18
CA ARG A 68 -6.09 15.58 3.86
C ARG A 68 -6.42 15.48 2.39
N VAL A 69 -7.69 15.25 2.04
CA VAL A 69 -8.17 15.35 0.66
C VAL A 69 -7.99 16.78 0.16
N THR A 70 -7.48 16.91 -1.05
CA THR A 70 -7.27 18.20 -1.72
C THR A 70 -7.98 18.23 -3.06
N ALA A 71 -8.16 19.42 -3.64
CA ALA A 71 -8.91 19.58 -4.90
C ALA A 71 -8.10 19.17 -6.14
N ARG A 72 -6.76 19.17 -6.05
CA ARG A 72 -5.86 18.90 -7.18
C ARG A 72 -4.60 18.18 -6.72
N PRO A 73 -4.03 17.28 -7.55
CA PRO A 73 -2.80 16.57 -7.20
C PRO A 73 -1.61 17.54 -7.04
N GLY A 74 -1.17 17.69 -5.78
CA GLY A 74 -0.01 18.48 -5.38
C GLY A 74 1.31 17.70 -5.44
N SER A 75 2.38 18.30 -4.91
CA SER A 75 3.68 17.63 -4.76
C SER A 75 3.59 16.40 -3.86
N ASP A 76 2.83 16.49 -2.77
CA ASP A 76 2.75 15.44 -1.76
C ASP A 76 2.02 14.21 -2.30
N HIS A 77 0.92 14.43 -3.03
CA HIS A 77 0.23 13.35 -3.74
C HIS A 77 1.16 12.63 -4.73
N ARG A 78 1.86 13.41 -5.58
CA ARG A 78 2.81 12.84 -6.54
C ARG A 78 3.92 12.04 -5.86
N ARG A 79 4.47 12.57 -4.76
CA ARG A 79 5.49 11.87 -3.96
C ARG A 79 4.97 10.53 -3.43
N GLY A 80 3.75 10.46 -2.90
CA GLY A 80 3.16 9.20 -2.43
C GLY A 80 2.99 8.19 -3.56
N VAL A 81 2.51 8.64 -4.72
CA VAL A 81 2.39 7.79 -5.93
C VAL A 81 3.75 7.29 -6.41
N ASP A 82 4.77 8.15 -6.41
CA ASP A 82 6.12 7.80 -6.82
C ASP A 82 6.77 6.80 -5.86
N LEU A 83 6.57 6.95 -4.54
CA LEU A 83 7.02 5.98 -3.54
C LEU A 83 6.41 4.58 -3.78
N LEU A 84 5.10 4.52 -4.01
CA LEU A 84 4.41 3.26 -4.31
C LEU A 84 4.93 2.61 -5.61
N ARG A 85 5.20 3.42 -6.64
CA ARG A 85 5.81 2.96 -7.90
C ARG A 85 7.20 2.40 -7.69
N TRP A 86 8.06 3.10 -6.95
CA TRP A 86 9.41 2.64 -6.64
C TRP A 86 9.42 1.31 -5.89
N ASP A 87 8.42 1.04 -5.05
CA ASP A 87 8.32 -0.25 -4.36
C ASP A 87 7.97 -1.39 -5.32
N MET A 88 7.07 -1.14 -6.28
CA MET A 88 6.75 -2.13 -7.31
C MET A 88 7.92 -2.33 -8.29
N ASP A 89 8.66 -1.28 -8.62
CA ASP A 89 9.88 -1.36 -9.44
C ASP A 89 10.95 -2.22 -8.72
N ALA A 90 11.19 -1.94 -7.44
CA ALA A 90 12.14 -2.69 -6.62
C ALA A 90 11.76 -4.17 -6.48
N MET A 91 10.46 -4.47 -6.29
CA MET A 91 9.99 -5.85 -6.22
C MET A 91 10.14 -6.57 -7.56
N GLN A 92 9.84 -5.91 -8.67
CA GLN A 92 10.05 -6.46 -10.00
C GLN A 92 11.53 -6.80 -10.22
N GLU A 93 12.43 -5.85 -9.95
CA GLU A 93 13.87 -6.05 -10.10
C GLU A 93 14.37 -7.21 -9.22
N ALA A 94 13.87 -7.32 -7.99
CA ALA A 94 14.25 -8.40 -7.09
C ALA A 94 13.76 -9.78 -7.59
N VAL A 95 12.55 -9.87 -8.15
CA VAL A 95 12.05 -11.10 -8.80
C VAL A 95 12.90 -11.46 -10.02
N GLU A 96 13.25 -10.49 -10.87
CA GLU A 96 14.10 -10.70 -12.04
C GLU A 96 15.49 -11.23 -11.64
N LYS A 97 16.10 -10.66 -10.58
CA LYS A 97 17.39 -11.11 -10.03
C LYS A 97 17.33 -12.51 -9.42
N ALA A 98 16.22 -12.87 -8.78
CA ALA A 98 16.03 -14.21 -8.22
C ALA A 98 15.94 -15.30 -9.31
N GLY A 99 15.56 -14.94 -10.54
CA GLY A 99 15.51 -15.84 -11.69
C GLY A 99 14.30 -16.78 -11.72
N GLU A 100 13.48 -16.80 -10.67
CA GLU A 100 12.21 -17.53 -10.60
C GLU A 100 11.14 -16.64 -9.96
N ALA A 101 9.99 -16.54 -10.63
CA ALA A 101 8.83 -15.81 -10.11
C ALA A 101 8.19 -16.56 -8.94
N PRO A 102 7.86 -15.87 -7.82
CA PRO A 102 7.10 -16.50 -6.76
C PRO A 102 5.71 -16.87 -7.26
N LYS A 103 5.18 -18.01 -6.82
CA LYS A 103 3.82 -18.44 -7.23
C LYS A 103 2.74 -17.50 -6.71
N VAL A 104 3.00 -16.89 -5.56
CA VAL A 104 2.09 -15.98 -4.89
C VAL A 104 2.89 -14.90 -4.18
N ILE A 105 2.33 -13.70 -4.14
CA ILE A 105 2.87 -12.56 -3.41
C ILE A 105 1.75 -11.92 -2.59
N LYS A 106 2.06 -11.48 -1.39
CA LYS A 106 1.14 -10.71 -0.56
C LYS A 106 1.40 -9.21 -0.73
N THR A 107 0.37 -8.39 -0.74
CA THR A 107 0.46 -6.94 -0.53
C THR A 107 -0.57 -6.53 0.52
N GLN A 108 -0.32 -5.43 1.19
CA GLN A 108 -1.14 -4.94 2.29
C GLN A 108 -1.54 -3.49 2.00
N VAL A 109 -2.75 -3.16 2.45
CA VAL A 109 -3.41 -1.87 2.20
C VAL A 109 -4.25 -1.56 3.43
N ALA A 110 -4.30 -0.30 3.86
CA ALA A 110 -5.25 0.14 4.85
C ALA A 110 -6.66 -0.20 4.39
N GLY A 111 -7.44 -0.88 5.22
CA GLY A 111 -8.84 -1.10 4.92
C GLY A 111 -9.65 0.21 4.92
N PRO A 112 -10.87 0.20 4.37
CA PRO A 112 -11.69 1.40 4.22
C PRO A 112 -11.92 2.17 5.53
N TRP A 113 -12.03 1.47 6.66
CA TRP A 113 -12.28 2.12 7.95
C TRP A 113 -11.06 2.90 8.42
N THR A 114 -9.89 2.26 8.42
CA THR A 114 -8.61 2.86 8.81
C THR A 114 -8.21 3.98 7.88
N LEU A 115 -8.44 3.82 6.58
CA LEU A 115 -8.18 4.89 5.63
C LEU A 115 -9.10 6.09 5.86
N ALA A 116 -10.41 5.87 6.06
CA ALA A 116 -11.37 6.93 6.35
C ALA A 116 -11.11 7.62 7.71
N ALA A 117 -10.61 6.88 8.71
CA ALA A 117 -10.21 7.43 10.00
C ALA A 117 -8.91 8.25 9.90
N GLY A 118 -8.01 7.87 8.99
CA GLY A 118 -6.69 8.49 8.81
C GLY A 118 -6.66 9.71 7.89
N ILE A 119 -7.69 9.91 7.06
CA ILE A 119 -7.76 11.03 6.10
C ILE A 119 -8.77 12.09 6.55
N GLU A 120 -8.39 13.36 6.45
CA GLU A 120 -9.27 14.51 6.66
C GLU A 120 -9.92 14.99 5.36
N LEU A 121 -11.13 15.52 5.48
CA LEU A 121 -11.77 16.36 4.47
C LEU A 121 -11.11 17.75 4.45
N PRO A 122 -11.33 18.56 3.39
CA PRO A 122 -10.79 19.92 3.30
C PRO A 122 -11.13 20.83 4.50
N ARG A 123 -12.24 20.55 5.19
CA ARG A 123 -12.70 21.29 6.38
C ARG A 123 -12.11 20.77 7.70
N GLY A 124 -11.26 19.74 7.68
CA GLY A 124 -10.53 19.20 8.84
C GLY A 124 -11.24 18.06 9.59
N HIS A 125 -12.49 17.72 9.26
CA HIS A 125 -13.15 16.52 9.81
C HIS A 125 -12.61 15.25 9.16
N ARG A 126 -12.59 14.12 9.88
CA ARG A 126 -12.20 12.83 9.29
C ARG A 126 -13.23 12.36 8.26
N VAL A 127 -12.77 11.73 7.19
CA VAL A 127 -13.65 11.11 6.17
C VAL A 127 -14.65 10.17 6.86
N LEU A 128 -14.24 9.42 7.88
CA LEU A 128 -15.08 8.52 8.66
C LEU A 128 -16.38 9.16 9.21
N THR A 129 -16.38 10.48 9.42
CA THR A 129 -17.53 11.21 9.98
C THR A 129 -18.58 11.60 8.93
N ASP A 130 -18.30 11.41 7.64
CA ASP A 130 -19.21 11.71 6.53
C ASP A 130 -19.48 10.44 5.71
N HIS A 131 -20.71 9.93 5.78
CA HIS A 131 -21.09 8.68 5.09
C HIS A 131 -20.94 8.76 3.56
N GLY A 132 -21.12 9.94 2.95
CA GLY A 132 -20.91 10.13 1.52
C GLY A 132 -19.43 10.01 1.19
N ALA A 133 -18.59 10.71 1.95
CA ALA A 133 -17.14 10.65 1.76
C ALA A 133 -16.57 9.25 2.01
N VAL A 134 -17.08 8.51 3.00
CA VAL A 134 -16.69 7.10 3.24
C VAL A 134 -16.99 6.25 2.02
N ARG A 135 -18.18 6.41 1.41
CA ARG A 135 -18.54 5.66 0.20
C ARG A 135 -17.58 6.00 -0.93
N ASP A 136 -17.38 7.28 -1.22
CA ASP A 136 -16.52 7.74 -2.32
C ASP A 136 -15.08 7.24 -2.17
N VAL A 137 -14.52 7.34 -0.94
CA VAL A 137 -13.17 6.82 -0.63
C VAL A 137 -13.12 5.29 -0.74
N THR A 138 -14.16 4.58 -0.32
CA THR A 138 -14.19 3.11 -0.43
C THR A 138 -14.25 2.65 -1.88
N GLU A 139 -15.08 3.29 -2.71
CA GLU A 139 -15.20 2.97 -4.14
C GLU A 139 -13.88 3.27 -4.87
N SER A 140 -13.29 4.44 -4.61
CA SER A 140 -11.98 4.84 -5.12
C SER A 140 -10.87 3.87 -4.69
N LEU A 141 -10.86 3.43 -3.42
CA LEU A 141 -9.91 2.44 -2.92
C LEU A 141 -10.07 1.09 -3.60
N VAL A 142 -11.28 0.61 -3.81
CA VAL A 142 -11.53 -0.66 -4.52
C VAL A 142 -10.97 -0.62 -5.94
N GLU A 143 -11.16 0.50 -6.65
CA GLU A 143 -10.57 0.70 -7.97
C GLU A 143 -9.03 0.72 -7.92
N GLY A 144 -8.48 1.51 -7.00
CA GLY A 144 -7.04 1.61 -6.77
C GLY A 144 -6.37 0.27 -6.46
N VAL A 145 -6.95 -0.50 -5.55
CA VAL A 145 -6.44 -1.83 -5.16
C VAL A 145 -6.52 -2.80 -6.33
N ARG A 146 -7.57 -2.76 -7.16
CA ARG A 146 -7.64 -3.58 -8.38
C ARG A 146 -6.51 -3.25 -9.35
N ALA A 147 -6.23 -1.96 -9.56
CA ALA A 147 -5.14 -1.52 -10.42
C ALA A 147 -3.76 -1.94 -9.85
N HIS A 148 -3.55 -1.76 -8.54
CA HIS A 148 -2.33 -2.18 -7.85
C HIS A 148 -2.10 -3.70 -7.95
N VAL A 149 -3.14 -4.50 -7.71
CA VAL A 149 -3.08 -5.96 -7.87
C VAL A 149 -2.74 -6.37 -9.28
N ALA A 150 -3.37 -5.75 -10.29
CA ALA A 150 -3.12 -6.07 -11.68
C ALA A 150 -1.67 -5.75 -12.08
N GLU A 151 -1.15 -4.59 -11.65
CA GLU A 151 0.22 -4.18 -11.95
C GLU A 151 1.24 -5.05 -11.22
N LEU A 152 1.03 -5.34 -9.93
CA LEU A 152 1.92 -6.22 -9.16
C LEU A 152 1.95 -7.63 -9.74
N SER A 153 0.79 -8.18 -10.11
CA SER A 153 0.69 -9.50 -10.74
C SER A 153 1.40 -9.52 -12.10
N LYS A 154 1.21 -8.48 -12.93
CA LYS A 154 1.88 -8.34 -14.23
C LYS A 154 3.40 -8.28 -14.10
N ARG A 155 3.92 -7.53 -13.14
CA ARG A 155 5.36 -7.33 -12.94
C ARG A 155 6.06 -8.54 -12.35
N THR A 156 5.41 -9.23 -11.43
CA THR A 156 6.02 -10.35 -10.68
C THR A 156 5.71 -11.71 -11.28
N GLY A 157 4.68 -11.82 -12.14
CA GLY A 157 4.15 -13.10 -12.62
C GLY A 157 3.39 -13.90 -11.56
N ALA A 158 3.21 -13.34 -10.36
CA ALA A 158 2.63 -14.02 -9.21
C ALA A 158 1.11 -13.80 -9.10
N GLN A 159 0.41 -14.74 -8.47
CA GLN A 159 -0.91 -14.47 -7.92
C GLN A 159 -0.79 -13.51 -6.73
N VAL A 160 -1.65 -12.51 -6.63
CA VAL A 160 -1.62 -11.55 -5.52
C VAL A 160 -2.64 -11.90 -4.45
N ILE A 161 -2.21 -11.90 -3.18
CA ILE A 161 -3.06 -11.90 -2.00
C ILE A 161 -3.06 -10.49 -1.42
N VAL A 162 -4.25 -9.94 -1.14
CA VAL A 162 -4.40 -8.64 -0.49
C VAL A 162 -4.75 -8.83 0.97
N GLN A 163 -3.96 -8.23 1.86
CA GLN A 163 -4.26 -8.07 3.28
C GLN A 163 -4.85 -6.66 3.49
N LEU A 164 -6.04 -6.58 4.06
CA LEU A 164 -6.65 -5.30 4.46
C LEU A 164 -6.41 -5.08 5.94
N ASP A 165 -5.64 -4.05 6.25
CA ASP A 165 -5.24 -3.72 7.61
C ASP A 165 -6.21 -2.72 8.23
N GLU A 166 -6.87 -3.16 9.31
CA GLU A 166 -7.86 -2.36 10.03
C GLU A 166 -7.51 -2.14 11.53
N PRO A 167 -6.31 -1.62 11.86
CA PRO A 167 -5.88 -1.46 13.25
C PRO A 167 -6.69 -0.41 14.03
N THR A 168 -7.47 0.43 13.35
CA THR A 168 -8.31 1.47 14.00
C THR A 168 -9.74 1.01 14.26
N LEU A 169 -10.09 -0.23 13.92
CA LEU A 169 -11.37 -0.80 14.32
C LEU A 169 -11.43 -0.96 15.85
N PRO A 170 -12.57 -0.66 16.49
CA PRO A 170 -12.77 -0.98 17.90
C PRO A 170 -12.63 -2.48 18.16
N ALA A 171 -12.02 -2.84 19.28
CA ALA A 171 -11.86 -4.22 19.74
C ALA A 171 -13.13 -4.78 20.40
#